data_AF-A0A929GGV6-F1
#
_entry.id   AF-A0A929GGV6-F1
#
_cell.length_a   1.000
_cell.length_b   1.000
_cell.length_c   1.000
_cell.angle_alpha   90.00
_cell.angle_beta   90.00
_cell.angle_gamma   90.00
#
_symmetry.space_group_name_H-M   'P 1'
#
loop_
_entity.id
_entity.type
_entity.pdbx_description
1 polymer ?
#
loop_
_entity_poly.entity_id
_entity_poly.type
_entity_poly.pdbx_seq_one_letter_code
_entity_poly.pdbx_strand_id
1 'polypeptide(L)'
;LAQAEHDPLSSAILVTTSRWLADEVSQEVEQQLEGLERQAIAAESLENRGMIVVVTNVEEAIELANLYAPEHLCLMIQKAASYIDKVANAGCIFIGENSTVVFGDYVAGPSHALPTGGTARFSSPLNVTDFVKFIDLVTINEAGLNQLGQAAVTIARAEGFEAHARAVEKRLERGETND
;
A
#
# COMPACT_ATOMS: atom_id res chain seq x y z
N LEU A 1 -18.80 -5.00 11.12
CA LEU A 1 -19.87 -3.99 11.12
C LEU A 1 -19.35 -2.58 10.90
N ALA A 2 -18.38 -2.08 11.68
CA ALA A 2 -17.80 -0.73 11.49
C ALA A 2 -17.41 -0.39 10.03
N GLN A 3 -16.70 -1.28 9.31
CA GLN A 3 -16.41 -1.04 7.89
C GLN A 3 -17.65 -1.09 6.98
N ALA A 4 -18.59 -2.00 7.29
CA ALA A 4 -19.75 -2.27 6.45
C ALA A 4 -20.76 -1.12 6.44
N GLU A 5 -20.85 -0.35 7.54
CA GLU A 5 -21.77 0.80 7.60
C GLU A 5 -21.30 2.02 6.79
N HIS A 6 -20.05 2.04 6.29
CA HIS A 6 -19.54 3.17 5.51
C HIS A 6 -20.24 3.31 4.15
N ASP A 7 -20.33 2.23 3.37
CA ASP A 7 -20.79 2.22 1.99
C ASP A 7 -21.28 0.81 1.57
N PRO A 8 -22.32 0.67 0.73
CA PRO A 8 -22.78 -0.65 0.25
C PRO A 8 -21.72 -1.44 -0.53
N LEU A 9 -20.70 -0.78 -1.08
CA LEU A 9 -19.58 -1.40 -1.78
C LEU A 9 -18.41 -1.75 -0.85
N SER A 10 -18.51 -1.44 0.45
CA SER A 10 -17.53 -1.88 1.44
C SER A 10 -17.48 -3.41 1.50
N SER A 11 -16.29 -3.93 1.83
CA SER A 11 -16.08 -5.37 2.10
C SER A 11 -15.67 -5.56 3.55
N ALA A 12 -16.29 -6.52 4.24
CA ALA A 12 -15.92 -6.94 5.58
C ALA A 12 -15.65 -8.44 5.59
N ILE A 13 -14.38 -8.81 5.74
CA ILE A 13 -13.93 -10.21 5.60
C ILE A 13 -13.30 -10.66 6.91
N LEU A 14 -13.80 -11.77 7.45
CA LEU A 14 -13.16 -12.51 8.54
C LEU A 14 -12.36 -13.68 7.94
N VAL A 15 -11.09 -13.79 8.29
CA VAL A 15 -10.30 -15.00 8.02
C VAL A 15 -9.94 -15.62 9.36
N THR A 16 -10.28 -16.89 9.55
CA THR A 16 -10.11 -17.59 10.84
C THR A 16 -9.69 -19.04 10.64
N THR A 17 -8.99 -19.62 11.62
CA THR A 17 -8.67 -21.06 11.65
C THR A 17 -9.73 -21.88 12.39
N SER A 18 -10.72 -21.23 12.99
CA SER A 18 -11.73 -21.87 13.84
C SER A 18 -13.10 -21.79 13.19
N ARG A 19 -13.64 -22.97 12.82
CA ARG A 19 -15.02 -23.07 12.33
C ARG A 19 -16.04 -22.64 13.38
N TRP A 20 -15.79 -22.97 14.64
CA TRP A 20 -16.65 -22.53 15.74
C TRP A 20 -16.68 -20.99 15.83
N LEU A 21 -15.52 -20.32 15.76
CA LEU A 21 -15.48 -18.86 15.79
C LEU A 21 -16.18 -18.24 14.57
N ALA A 22 -16.08 -18.85 13.40
CA ALA A 22 -16.80 -18.41 12.21
C ALA A 22 -18.33 -18.43 12.43
N ASP A 23 -18.85 -19.52 12.99
CA ASP A 23 -20.29 -19.67 13.24
C ASP A 23 -20.78 -18.70 14.35
N GLU A 24 -19.98 -18.46 15.39
CA GLU A 24 -20.29 -17.48 16.44
C GLU A 24 -20.28 -16.03 15.91
N VAL A 25 -19.26 -15.65 15.13
CA VAL A 25 -19.19 -14.31 14.54
C VAL A 25 -20.35 -14.07 13.57
N SER A 26 -20.75 -15.08 12.79
CA SER A 26 -21.91 -14.95 11.90
C SER A 26 -23.18 -14.60 12.67
N GLN A 27 -23.45 -15.30 13.78
CA GLN A 27 -24.61 -15.04 14.63
C GLN A 27 -24.53 -13.66 15.29
N GLU A 28 -23.36 -13.28 15.81
CA GLU A 28 -23.17 -12.00 16.49
C GLU A 28 -23.31 -10.82 15.51
N VAL A 29 -22.87 -10.98 14.26
CA VAL A 29 -23.08 -9.97 13.21
C VAL A 29 -24.57 -9.75 12.94
N GLU A 30 -25.37 -10.81 12.84
CA GLU A 30 -26.82 -10.70 12.66
C GLU A 30 -27.48 -9.95 13.84
N GLN A 31 -27.13 -10.33 15.07
CA GLN A 31 -27.69 -9.70 16.28
C GLN A 31 -27.33 -8.22 16.40
N GLN A 32 -26.06 -7.87 16.17
CA GLN A 32 -25.61 -6.48 16.29
C GLN A 32 -26.11 -5.60 15.14
N LEU A 33 -26.41 -6.18 13.97
CA LEU A 33 -26.91 -5.45 12.81
C LEU A 33 -28.29 -4.82 13.05
N GLU A 34 -29.17 -5.48 13.82
CA GLU A 34 -30.54 -5.01 14.12
C GLU A 34 -30.59 -3.69 14.92
N GLY A 35 -29.47 -3.29 15.56
CA GLY A 35 -29.40 -2.07 16.36
C GLY A 35 -28.76 -0.86 15.67
N LEU A 36 -28.30 -0.99 14.42
CA LEU A 36 -27.53 0.06 13.75
C LEU A 36 -28.44 1.07 13.03
N GLU A 37 -28.17 2.37 13.19
CA GLU A 37 -28.86 3.43 12.44
C GLU A 37 -28.66 3.25 10.92
N ARG A 38 -27.47 2.84 10.51
CA ARG A 38 -27.11 2.55 9.10
C ARG A 38 -27.27 1.06 8.74
N GLN A 39 -28.17 0.34 9.40
CA GLN A 39 -28.40 -1.11 9.20
C GLN A 39 -28.55 -1.47 7.71
N ALA A 40 -29.36 -0.74 6.95
CA ALA A 40 -29.61 -1.07 5.53
C ALA A 40 -28.33 -1.08 4.68
N ILE A 41 -27.44 -0.10 4.91
CA ILE A 41 -26.15 0.00 4.20
C ILE A 41 -25.22 -1.14 4.62
N ALA A 42 -25.11 -1.38 5.94
CA ALA A 42 -24.28 -2.45 6.47
C ALA A 42 -24.75 -3.83 6.00
N ALA A 43 -26.07 -4.07 5.96
CA ALA A 43 -26.65 -5.30 5.45
C ALA A 43 -26.33 -5.53 3.97
N GLU A 44 -26.51 -4.50 3.12
CA GLU A 44 -26.21 -4.59 1.69
C GLU A 44 -24.71 -4.84 1.43
N SER A 45 -23.82 -4.19 2.19
CA SER A 45 -22.37 -4.43 2.14
C SER A 45 -22.03 -5.88 2.51
N LEU A 46 -22.61 -6.40 3.60
CA LEU A 46 -22.35 -7.76 4.07
C LEU A 46 -22.91 -8.81 3.11
N GLU A 47 -24.10 -8.62 2.57
CA GLU A 47 -24.74 -9.56 1.64
C GLU A 47 -23.93 -9.69 0.33
N ASN A 48 -23.47 -8.55 -0.21
CA ASN A 48 -22.78 -8.54 -1.50
C ASN A 48 -21.27 -8.84 -1.40
N ARG A 49 -20.65 -8.49 -0.27
CA ARG A 49 -19.18 -8.41 -0.15
C ARG A 49 -18.63 -8.85 1.21
N GLY A 50 -19.50 -9.25 2.13
CA GLY A 50 -19.11 -9.88 3.39
C GLY A 50 -18.66 -11.32 3.16
N MET A 51 -17.66 -11.77 3.91
CA MET A 51 -17.18 -13.15 3.80
C MET A 51 -16.56 -13.63 5.10
N ILE A 52 -16.80 -14.91 5.42
CA ILE A 52 -16.02 -15.62 6.43
C ILE A 52 -15.26 -16.74 5.73
N VAL A 53 -13.94 -16.72 5.85
CA VAL A 53 -13.04 -17.70 5.25
C VAL A 53 -12.40 -18.52 6.37
N VAL A 54 -12.63 -19.82 6.35
CA VAL A 54 -12.00 -20.75 7.30
C VAL A 54 -10.77 -21.38 6.64
N VAL A 55 -9.60 -21.18 7.25
CA VAL A 55 -8.30 -21.67 6.76
C VAL A 55 -7.68 -22.65 7.75
N THR A 56 -6.59 -23.31 7.35
CA THR A 56 -5.96 -24.37 8.14
C THR A 56 -5.07 -23.81 9.24
N ASN A 57 -4.39 -22.68 8.99
CA ASN A 57 -3.45 -22.06 9.92
C ASN A 57 -3.34 -20.54 9.67
N VAL A 58 -2.61 -19.85 10.56
CA VAL A 58 -2.43 -18.39 10.49
C VAL A 58 -1.60 -17.99 9.27
N GLU A 59 -0.62 -18.79 8.88
CA GLU A 59 0.21 -18.54 7.71
C GLU A 59 -0.64 -18.42 6.43
N GLU A 60 -1.58 -19.35 6.24
CA GLU A 60 -2.55 -19.33 5.13
C GLU A 60 -3.45 -18.08 5.20
N ALA A 61 -3.85 -17.66 6.40
CA ALA A 61 -4.61 -16.41 6.58
C ALA A 61 -3.81 -15.17 6.14
N ILE A 62 -2.52 -15.11 6.47
CA ILE A 62 -1.63 -14.01 6.06
C ILE A 62 -1.37 -14.04 4.56
N GLU A 63 -1.20 -15.22 3.96
CA GLU A 63 -1.09 -15.37 2.50
C GLU A 63 -2.32 -14.84 1.78
N LEU A 64 -3.52 -15.20 2.25
CA LEU A 64 -4.78 -14.65 1.72
C LEU A 64 -4.88 -13.14 1.92
N ALA A 65 -4.49 -12.62 3.09
CA ALA A 65 -4.48 -11.17 3.34
C ALA A 65 -3.55 -10.44 2.35
N ASN A 66 -2.35 -10.98 2.10
CA ASN A 66 -1.41 -10.42 1.12
C ASN A 66 -1.95 -10.47 -0.31
N LEU A 67 -2.64 -11.56 -0.70
CA LEU A 67 -3.30 -11.67 -2.00
C LEU A 67 -4.50 -10.75 -2.13
N TYR A 68 -5.20 -10.46 -1.04
CA TYR A 68 -6.32 -9.53 -1.04
C TYR A 68 -5.84 -8.06 -1.07
N ALA A 69 -4.73 -7.77 -0.37
CA ALA A 69 -4.16 -6.44 -0.19
C ALA A 69 -5.17 -5.43 0.38
N PRO A 70 -5.63 -5.65 1.63
CA PRO A 70 -6.69 -4.86 2.24
C PRO A 70 -6.26 -3.42 2.53
N GLU A 71 -7.26 -2.53 2.55
CA GLU A 71 -7.13 -1.19 3.11
C GLU A 71 -6.74 -1.25 4.59
N HIS A 72 -7.53 -1.99 5.39
CA HIS A 72 -7.32 -2.22 6.82
C HIS A 72 -7.12 -3.71 7.11
N LEU A 73 -6.05 -4.08 7.81
CA LEU A 73 -5.79 -5.44 8.28
C LEU A 73 -5.80 -5.51 9.81
N CYS A 74 -6.74 -6.24 10.40
CA CYS A 74 -6.82 -6.46 11.84
C CYS A 74 -6.27 -7.86 12.21
N LEU A 75 -5.18 -7.90 12.98
CA LEU A 75 -4.56 -9.12 13.47
C LEU A 75 -4.99 -9.39 14.92
N MET A 76 -6.13 -10.08 15.06
CA MET A 76 -6.70 -10.53 16.34
C MET A 76 -6.26 -11.96 16.66
N ILE A 77 -4.95 -12.18 16.73
CA ILE A 77 -4.35 -13.51 16.93
C ILE A 77 -3.28 -13.49 18.04
N GLN A 78 -3.03 -14.65 18.64
CA GLN A 78 -1.93 -14.80 19.58
C GLN A 78 -0.59 -14.62 18.87
N LYS A 79 0.37 -13.97 19.56
CA LYS A 79 1.72 -13.72 19.03
C LYS A 79 1.72 -13.00 17.68
N ALA A 80 0.75 -12.12 17.41
CA ALA A 80 0.66 -11.36 16.15
C ALA A 80 1.99 -10.72 15.70
N ALA A 81 2.82 -10.27 16.65
CA ALA A 81 4.16 -9.73 16.39
C ALA A 81 5.06 -10.67 15.56
N SER A 82 4.94 -12.00 15.69
CA SER A 82 5.74 -12.96 14.91
C SER A 82 5.30 -13.10 13.44
N TYR A 83 4.19 -12.47 13.06
CA TYR A 83 3.63 -12.52 11.72
C TYR A 83 3.77 -11.21 10.95
N ILE A 84 4.16 -10.12 11.61
CA ILE A 84 4.22 -8.78 10.99
C ILE A 84 5.16 -8.75 9.79
N ASP A 85 6.34 -9.37 9.89
CA ASP A 85 7.30 -9.44 8.79
C ASP A 85 6.80 -10.26 7.59
N LYS A 86 5.71 -11.03 7.75
CA LYS A 86 5.06 -11.78 6.67
C LYS A 86 3.96 -10.98 5.98
N VAL A 87 3.53 -9.85 6.51
CA VAL A 87 2.53 -8.97 5.88
C VAL A 87 3.24 -8.09 4.85
N ALA A 88 3.02 -8.37 3.58
CA ALA A 88 3.57 -7.62 2.46
C ALA A 88 2.64 -6.51 1.97
N ASN A 89 1.31 -6.71 2.04
CA ASN A 89 0.33 -5.78 1.48
C ASN A 89 -0.78 -5.47 2.48
N ALA A 90 -0.82 -4.25 3.00
CA ALA A 90 -1.93 -3.68 3.76
C ALA A 90 -1.80 -2.15 3.80
N GLY A 91 -2.90 -1.40 3.80
CA GLY A 91 -2.88 0.05 4.01
C GLY A 91 -2.52 0.40 5.46
N CYS A 92 -3.26 -0.15 6.41
CA CYS A 92 -2.99 0.00 7.84
C CYS A 92 -3.16 -1.34 8.58
N ILE A 93 -2.28 -1.62 9.54
CA ILE A 93 -2.31 -2.86 10.33
C ILE A 93 -2.66 -2.53 11.78
N PHE A 94 -3.70 -3.18 12.30
CA PHE A 94 -4.12 -3.11 13.68
C PHE A 94 -3.80 -4.42 14.41
N ILE A 95 -3.22 -4.35 15.60
CA ILE A 95 -2.75 -5.53 16.33
C ILE A 95 -3.43 -5.63 17.69
N GLY A 96 -4.05 -6.78 17.96
CA GLY A 96 -4.67 -7.09 19.25
C GLY A 96 -6.11 -6.58 19.37
N GLU A 97 -6.82 -7.10 20.37
CA GLU A 97 -8.27 -6.94 20.53
C GLU A 97 -8.72 -5.50 20.79
N ASN A 98 -7.88 -4.69 21.44
CA ASN A 98 -8.21 -3.30 21.77
C ASN A 98 -7.92 -2.32 20.62
N SER A 99 -7.21 -2.75 19.58
CA SER A 99 -6.80 -1.91 18.46
C SER A 99 -7.87 -1.94 17.37
N THR A 100 -9.05 -1.41 17.64
CA THR A 100 -10.13 -1.37 16.65
C THR A 100 -9.82 -0.37 15.53
N VAL A 101 -10.36 -0.59 14.32
CA VAL A 101 -10.13 0.26 13.14
C VAL A 101 -10.47 1.73 13.42
N VAL A 102 -11.49 1.96 14.24
CA VAL A 102 -11.99 3.28 14.67
C VAL A 102 -10.89 4.13 15.29
N PHE A 103 -9.94 3.53 16.02
CA PHE A 103 -8.82 4.32 16.56
C PHE A 103 -7.94 4.87 15.43
N GLY A 104 -7.66 4.08 14.40
CA GLY A 104 -6.92 4.51 13.21
C GLY A 104 -7.67 5.57 12.42
N ASP A 105 -8.98 5.44 12.33
CA ASP A 105 -9.83 6.37 11.57
C ASP A 105 -9.88 7.77 12.18
N TYR A 106 -9.64 7.91 13.49
CA TYR A 106 -9.90 9.17 14.17
C TYR A 106 -8.76 9.72 15.03
N VAL A 107 -8.09 8.90 15.85
CA VAL A 107 -7.30 9.44 16.99
C VAL A 107 -5.91 8.84 17.17
N ALA A 108 -5.58 7.73 16.51
CA ALA A 108 -4.29 7.07 16.68
C ALA A 108 -3.13 7.83 16.01
N GLY A 109 -3.43 8.65 15.00
CA GLY A 109 -2.45 9.51 14.32
C GLY A 109 -2.14 9.16 12.84
N PRO A 110 -2.09 7.88 12.41
CA PRO A 110 -1.97 7.56 10.99
C PRO A 110 -3.09 8.18 10.15
N SER A 111 -2.81 8.46 8.88
CA SER A 111 -3.84 8.89 7.94
C SER A 111 -4.81 7.73 7.66
N HIS A 112 -6.10 8.01 7.69
CA HIS A 112 -7.15 7.09 7.25
C HIS A 112 -7.42 7.14 5.74
N ALA A 113 -6.73 8.01 5.00
CA ALA A 113 -6.79 8.02 3.55
C ALA A 113 -5.85 6.94 3.02
N LEU A 114 -6.40 5.75 2.82
CA LEU A 114 -5.67 4.51 2.56
C LEU A 114 -5.93 3.97 1.15
N PRO A 115 -5.01 3.13 0.63
CA PRO A 115 -5.20 2.46 -0.64
C PRO A 115 -6.31 1.39 -0.56
N THR A 116 -7.32 1.49 -1.43
CA THR A 116 -8.46 0.55 -1.54
C THR A 116 -8.40 -0.28 -2.82
N GLY A 117 -9.32 -1.24 -3.00
CA GLY A 117 -9.42 -2.00 -4.26
C GLY A 117 -8.18 -2.84 -4.61
N GLY A 118 -7.40 -3.24 -3.59
CA GLY A 118 -6.16 -4.00 -3.77
C GLY A 118 -4.94 -3.16 -4.18
N THR A 119 -5.05 -1.82 -4.15
CA THR A 119 -3.94 -0.91 -4.48
C THR A 119 -2.85 -0.88 -3.39
N ALA A 120 -3.10 -1.43 -2.21
CA ALA A 120 -2.08 -1.59 -1.15
C ALA A 120 -0.86 -2.44 -1.57
N ARG A 121 -0.91 -3.10 -2.75
CA ARG A 121 0.23 -3.76 -3.39
C ARG A 121 1.31 -2.81 -3.88
N PHE A 122 0.97 -1.57 -4.18
CA PHE A 122 1.87 -0.61 -4.82
C PHE A 122 1.68 0.83 -4.35
N SER A 123 0.62 1.12 -3.59
CA SER A 123 0.32 2.42 -3.02
C SER A 123 0.48 2.38 -1.50
N SER A 124 0.86 3.52 -0.93
CA SER A 124 0.99 3.72 0.52
C SER A 124 -0.19 4.53 1.06
N PRO A 125 -0.41 4.53 2.39
CA PRO A 125 -1.24 5.53 3.06
C PRO A 125 -0.82 6.96 2.66
N LEU A 126 -1.81 7.86 2.58
CA LEU A 126 -1.53 9.28 2.40
C LEU A 126 -0.59 9.75 3.52
N ASN A 127 0.51 10.37 3.12
CA ASN A 127 1.55 10.85 4.01
C ASN A 127 2.14 12.17 3.49
N VAL A 128 3.10 12.72 4.21
CA VAL A 128 3.69 14.03 3.86
C VAL A 128 4.37 14.04 2.49
N THR A 129 4.90 12.90 2.03
CA THR A 129 5.59 12.83 0.73
C THR A 129 4.65 12.99 -0.45
N ASP A 130 3.35 12.70 -0.30
CA ASP A 130 2.33 12.96 -1.33
C ASP A 130 2.14 14.46 -1.63
N PHE A 131 2.57 15.33 -0.70
CA PHE A 131 2.52 16.78 -0.84
C PHE A 131 3.90 17.39 -1.16
N VAL A 132 4.93 16.57 -1.34
CA VAL A 132 6.30 16.97 -1.67
C VAL A 132 6.58 16.67 -3.14
N LYS A 133 7.37 17.53 -3.79
CA LYS A 133 7.91 17.25 -5.13
C LYS A 133 9.43 17.12 -5.02
N PHE A 134 9.96 16.01 -5.53
CA PHE A 134 11.39 15.82 -5.68
C PHE A 134 11.82 16.40 -7.04
N ILE A 135 12.80 17.29 -7.02
CA ILE A 135 13.39 17.89 -8.23
C ILE A 135 14.88 17.55 -8.22
N ASP A 136 15.31 16.76 -9.20
CA ASP A 136 16.72 16.40 -9.33
C ASP A 136 17.51 17.58 -9.90
N LEU A 137 18.64 17.88 -9.26
CA LEU A 137 19.58 18.90 -9.69
C LEU A 137 20.90 18.25 -10.11
N VAL A 138 21.30 18.46 -11.36
CA VAL A 138 22.58 17.97 -11.88
C VAL A 138 23.46 19.16 -12.26
N THR A 139 24.62 19.25 -11.61
CA THR A 139 25.67 20.21 -11.94
C THR A 139 26.93 19.42 -12.28
N ILE A 140 27.44 19.61 -13.51
CA ILE A 140 28.68 19.00 -13.97
C ILE A 140 29.72 20.09 -14.13
N ASN A 141 30.83 19.96 -13.40
CA ASN A 141 32.02 20.77 -13.62
C ASN A 141 32.86 20.18 -14.76
N GLU A 142 33.93 20.87 -15.14
CA GLU A 142 34.80 20.46 -16.24
C GLU A 142 35.42 19.07 -16.06
N ALA A 143 35.91 18.76 -14.86
CA ALA A 143 36.46 17.43 -14.57
C ALA A 143 35.41 16.32 -14.76
N GLY A 144 34.18 16.55 -14.30
CA GLY A 144 33.07 15.62 -14.51
C GLY A 144 32.66 15.49 -15.97
N LEU A 145 32.71 16.59 -16.74
CA LEU A 145 32.47 16.56 -18.19
C LEU A 145 33.53 15.70 -18.89
N ASN A 146 34.81 15.88 -18.56
CA ASN A 146 35.91 15.10 -19.15
C ASN A 146 35.83 13.62 -18.75
N GLN A 147 35.38 13.32 -17.53
CA GLN A 147 35.23 11.96 -17.04
C GLN A 147 34.05 11.22 -17.69
N LEU A 148 32.89 11.87 -17.82
CA LEU A 148 31.63 11.23 -18.24
C LEU A 148 31.30 11.45 -19.72
N GLY A 149 31.87 12.50 -20.33
CA GLY A 149 31.44 13.00 -21.64
C GLY A 149 31.59 11.96 -22.75
N GLN A 150 32.72 11.27 -22.82
CA GLN A 150 32.94 10.25 -23.86
C GLN A 150 31.97 9.07 -23.74
N ALA A 151 31.62 8.66 -22.51
CA ALA A 151 30.63 7.62 -22.28
C ALA A 151 29.24 8.08 -22.74
N ALA A 152 28.85 9.32 -22.39
CA ALA A 152 27.59 9.92 -22.82
C ALA A 152 27.47 10.01 -24.35
N VAL A 153 28.54 10.41 -25.05
CA VAL A 153 28.62 10.43 -26.53
C VAL A 153 28.42 9.03 -27.12
N THR A 154 29.11 8.05 -26.55
CA THR A 154 29.07 6.66 -27.04
C THR A 154 27.68 6.06 -26.91
N ILE A 155 27.04 6.24 -25.74
CA ILE A 155 25.67 5.77 -25.49
C ILE A 155 24.68 6.50 -26.42
N ALA A 156 24.78 7.83 -26.51
CA ALA A 156 23.89 8.62 -27.36
C ALA A 156 23.95 8.19 -28.84
N ARG A 157 25.13 7.87 -29.37
CA ARG A 157 25.25 7.35 -30.74
C ARG A 157 24.74 5.93 -30.90
N ALA A 158 24.96 5.06 -29.91
CA ALA A 158 24.42 3.70 -29.92
C ALA A 158 22.88 3.69 -29.93
N GLU A 159 22.25 4.67 -29.29
CA GLU A 159 20.79 4.88 -29.31
C GLU A 159 20.29 5.64 -30.55
N GLY A 160 21.19 6.12 -31.43
CA GLY A 160 20.84 6.89 -32.63
C GLY A 160 20.56 8.38 -32.41
N PHE A 161 20.91 8.93 -31.24
CA PHE A 161 20.68 10.34 -30.87
C PHE A 161 21.90 11.23 -31.14
N GLU A 162 22.22 11.46 -32.42
CA GLU A 162 23.40 12.24 -32.84
C GLU A 162 23.45 13.68 -32.29
N ALA A 163 22.30 14.35 -32.14
CA ALA A 163 22.26 15.69 -31.55
C ALA A 163 22.65 15.71 -30.06
N HIS A 164 22.33 14.66 -29.31
CA HIS A 164 22.73 14.52 -27.90
C HIS A 164 24.25 14.33 -27.79
N ALA A 165 24.81 13.45 -28.62
CA ALA A 165 26.26 13.25 -28.71
C ALA A 165 26.99 14.56 -29.02
N ARG A 166 26.59 15.26 -30.08
CA ARG A 166 27.22 16.54 -30.48
C ARG A 166 27.10 17.63 -29.41
N ALA A 167 26.04 17.62 -28.60
CA ALA A 167 25.90 18.60 -27.52
C ALA A 167 26.99 18.44 -26.44
N VAL A 168 27.43 17.20 -26.19
CA VAL A 168 28.54 16.90 -25.27
C VAL A 168 29.88 17.16 -25.93
N GLU A 169 30.09 16.70 -27.17
CA GLU A 169 31.35 16.89 -27.94
C GLU A 169 31.72 18.37 -28.05
N LYS A 170 30.77 19.24 -28.41
CA LYS A 170 31.01 20.70 -28.49
C LYS A 170 31.50 21.33 -27.19
N ARG A 171 31.25 20.70 -26.04
CA ARG A 171 31.72 21.17 -24.74
C ARG A 171 33.09 20.59 -24.39
N LEU A 172 33.36 19.35 -24.78
CA LEU A 172 34.70 18.73 -24.68
C LEU A 172 35.72 19.49 -25.55
N GLU A 173 35.36 19.82 -26.80
CA GLU A 173 36.19 20.59 -27.74
C GLU A 173 36.58 21.99 -27.20
N ARG A 174 35.71 22.61 -26.39
CA ARG A 174 35.94 23.93 -25.77
C ARG A 174 36.91 23.91 -24.60
N GLY A 175 37.09 22.77 -23.93
CA GLY A 175 38.07 22.61 -22.85
C GLY A 175 39.50 22.53 -23.39
N GLU A 176 39.68 21.97 -24.59
CA GLU A 176 41.00 21.79 -25.22
C GLU A 176 41.56 23.08 -25.87
N THR A 177 40.76 24.15 -26.00
CA THR A 177 41.15 25.39 -26.70
C THR A 177 41.51 26.57 -25.78
N ASN A 178 41.52 26.37 -24.45
CA ASN A 178 41.81 27.42 -23.46
C ASN A 178 43.16 27.27 -22.73
N ASP A 179 44.08 26.44 -23.23
CA ASP A 179 45.50 26.38 -22.80
C ASP A 179 46.43 27.08 -23.80
#